data_AF-A0A7J8XC65-F1
#
_entry.id   AF-A0A7J8XC65-F1
#
_cell.length_a   1.000
_cell.length_b   1.000
_cell.length_c   1.000
_cell.angle_alpha   90.00
_cell.angle_beta   90.00
_cell.angle_gamma   90.00
#
_symmetry.space_group_name_H-M   'P 1'
#
loop_
_entity.id
_entity.type
_entity.pdbx_description
1 polymer ?
#
loop_
_entity_poly.entity_id
_entity_poly.type
_entity_poly.pdbx_seq_one_letter_code
_entity_poly.pdbx_strand_id
1 'polypeptide(L)'
;ECSTTESSDDIEKQELEEVSYEEGTLFFDTKEYFTEPAVSCGSVRGAMDHADDLEETEKQLDNVEKIYSDKEDCDSRYPQIERRKKLPDPVEEVKGVSLWSMIKDNVGKDLTRVCLPVYFNEPISSLQKCFEDLEYSYLLDRAYKYGKEGNSLQRILNVAAFAVSGYASSEGRHCKPFNPLLGETYEADYPDKGVRFFSEKVSHHPTLIACHCEGKGWKFWGDSNLRTKFWGRSIQLDPVGVLTLEFDDGEIFQWSK
;
A
#
# COMPACT_ATOMS: atom_id res chain seq x y z
N GLU A 1 -27.52 22.39 -63.24
CA GLU A 1 -26.20 22.88 -63.66
C GLU A 1 -25.24 22.61 -62.51
N CYS A 2 -24.36 21.63 -62.65
CA CYS A 2 -23.35 21.29 -61.65
C CYS A 2 -22.09 20.85 -62.41
N SER A 3 -20.99 21.59 -62.22
CA SER A 3 -19.64 21.44 -62.79
C SER A 3 -18.76 22.27 -61.84
N THR A 4 -17.62 21.86 -61.28
CA THR A 4 -16.41 21.11 -61.71
C THR A 4 -15.72 20.59 -60.42
N THR A 5 -15.27 19.35 -60.21
CA THR A 5 -14.07 18.59 -60.68
C THR A 5 -12.71 19.30 -60.67
N GLU A 6 -11.77 18.77 -59.86
CA GLU A 6 -10.28 18.58 -60.01
C GLU A 6 -9.73 18.30 -58.58
N SER A 7 -9.17 17.17 -58.12
CA SER A 7 -8.21 16.12 -58.57
C SER A 7 -6.73 16.53 -58.64
N SER A 8 -5.93 15.98 -57.72
CA SER A 8 -4.54 15.45 -57.85
C SER A 8 -3.97 15.33 -56.43
N ASP A 9 -3.86 14.13 -55.86
CA ASP A 9 -2.68 13.25 -55.93
C ASP A 9 -1.39 13.97 -55.49
N ASP A 10 -0.93 13.68 -54.27
CA ASP A 10 0.48 13.42 -53.99
C ASP A 10 0.62 12.51 -52.76
N ILE A 11 1.16 11.32 -53.06
CA ILE A 11 1.57 10.25 -52.17
C ILE A 11 3.04 10.48 -51.87
N GLU A 12 3.39 10.85 -50.63
CA GLU A 12 4.75 10.64 -50.13
C GLU A 12 4.72 9.52 -49.09
N LYS A 13 5.16 8.35 -49.56
CA LYS A 13 5.63 7.24 -48.75
C LYS A 13 6.81 7.73 -47.90
N GLN A 14 6.68 7.68 -46.58
CA GLN A 14 7.87 7.53 -45.73
C GLN A 14 8.00 6.05 -45.37
N GLU A 15 9.14 5.53 -45.80
CA GLU A 15 9.50 4.12 -45.79
C GLU A 15 9.66 3.61 -44.35
N LEU A 16 9.09 2.43 -44.11
CA LEU A 16 9.36 1.59 -42.96
C LEU A 16 10.80 1.09 -43.07
N GLU A 17 11.73 1.68 -42.31
CA GLU A 17 12.99 1.01 -42.00
C GLU A 17 12.73 -0.03 -40.91
N GLU A 18 12.64 -1.29 -41.34
CA GLU A 18 12.86 -2.45 -40.48
C GLU A 18 14.28 -2.39 -39.94
N VAL A 19 14.43 -2.08 -38.64
CA VAL A 19 15.71 -2.24 -37.96
C VAL A 19 15.61 -3.46 -37.05
N SER A 20 16.09 -4.59 -37.56
CA SER A 20 16.35 -5.79 -36.77
C SER A 20 17.53 -5.55 -35.83
N TYR A 21 17.26 -5.35 -34.55
CA TYR A 21 18.26 -5.53 -33.49
C TYR A 21 17.95 -6.85 -32.77
N GLU A 22 18.43 -7.95 -33.33
CA GLU A 22 18.77 -9.12 -32.53
C GLU A 22 19.98 -8.75 -31.68
N GLU A 23 19.74 -8.22 -30.49
CA GLU A 23 20.75 -8.15 -29.45
C GLU A 23 20.13 -8.72 -28.18
N GLY A 24 20.66 -9.88 -27.77
CA GLY A 24 20.05 -10.78 -26.80
C GLY A 24 19.65 -10.07 -25.50
N THR A 25 18.38 -10.20 -25.15
CA THR A 25 17.87 -9.92 -23.82
C THR A 25 18.57 -10.83 -22.81
N LEU A 26 19.68 -10.34 -22.25
CA LEU A 26 20.34 -10.95 -21.11
C LEU A 26 19.44 -10.79 -19.88
N PHE A 27 18.55 -11.76 -19.68
CA PHE A 27 17.89 -11.95 -18.40
C PHE A 27 18.93 -12.46 -17.39
N PHE A 28 19.17 -11.69 -16.34
CA PHE A 28 19.96 -12.15 -15.20
C PHE A 28 19.02 -12.82 -14.21
N ASP A 29 19.00 -14.15 -14.24
CA ASP A 29 18.30 -14.99 -13.27
C ASP A 29 19.09 -15.03 -11.95
N THR A 30 18.50 -14.52 -10.87
CA THR A 30 19.07 -14.59 -9.52
C THR A 30 18.90 -16.00 -8.96
N LYS A 31 19.98 -16.78 -8.97
CA LYS A 31 20.01 -18.10 -8.31
C LYS A 31 20.09 -17.94 -6.80
N GLU A 32 18.95 -18.02 -6.12
CA GLU A 32 18.89 -18.11 -4.65
C GLU A 32 19.18 -19.56 -4.21
N TYR A 33 20.30 -19.76 -3.51
CA TYR A 33 20.58 -21.01 -2.80
C TYR A 33 20.25 -20.82 -1.32
N PHE A 34 19.21 -21.48 -0.83
CA PHE A 34 18.90 -21.54 0.59
C PHE A 34 19.84 -22.53 1.29
N THR A 35 20.70 -22.02 2.17
CA THR A 35 21.50 -22.85 3.08
C THR A 35 20.77 -22.89 4.42
N GLU A 36 20.12 -24.01 4.74
CA GLU A 36 19.57 -24.23 6.09
C GLU A 36 20.68 -24.69 7.05
N PRO A 37 20.77 -24.12 8.27
CA PRO A 37 21.40 -24.79 9.39
C PRO A 37 20.35 -25.29 10.40
N ALA A 38 20.57 -26.53 10.82
CA ALA A 38 19.79 -27.23 11.82
C ALA A 38 20.22 -26.92 13.27
N VAL A 39 19.34 -27.32 14.20
CA VAL A 39 19.52 -27.72 15.63
C VAL A 39 19.68 -26.66 16.74
N SER A 40 18.73 -26.64 17.68
CA SER A 40 18.84 -27.25 19.04
C SER A 40 18.17 -26.43 20.16
N CYS A 41 17.38 -27.14 20.97
CA CYS A 41 16.63 -26.68 22.15
C CYS A 41 17.52 -26.43 23.40
N GLY A 42 17.14 -25.46 24.23
CA GLY A 42 17.69 -25.20 25.57
C GLY A 42 16.70 -24.42 26.46
N SER A 43 16.68 -24.72 27.76
CA SER A 43 15.53 -24.64 28.66
C SER A 43 15.65 -23.60 29.79
N VAL A 44 14.52 -22.93 30.11
CA VAL A 44 13.93 -22.47 31.41
C VAL A 44 14.79 -21.74 32.48
N ARG A 45 14.26 -20.59 32.95
CA ARG A 45 14.07 -20.08 34.35
C ARG A 45 13.84 -18.54 34.28
N GLY A 46 12.85 -17.87 34.88
CA GLY A 46 11.96 -18.12 36.01
C GLY A 46 12.36 -17.27 37.24
N ALA A 47 11.76 -16.09 37.45
CA ALA A 47 11.58 -15.44 38.77
C ALA A 47 10.70 -14.17 38.68
N MET A 48 9.67 -14.11 39.54
CA MET A 48 8.84 -12.95 39.91
C MET A 48 9.58 -12.04 40.91
N ASP A 49 9.19 -10.77 41.02
CA ASP A 49 8.87 -10.13 42.31
C ASP A 49 8.07 -8.83 42.14
N HIS A 50 7.28 -8.52 43.18
CA HIS A 50 6.15 -7.58 43.27
C HIS A 50 6.51 -6.23 43.94
N ALA A 51 5.62 -5.24 43.71
CA ALA A 51 5.08 -4.20 44.61
C ALA A 51 5.51 -2.71 44.42
N ASP A 52 4.50 -1.91 43.99
CA ASP A 52 3.96 -0.61 44.49
C ASP A 52 4.93 0.56 44.80
N ASP A 53 4.65 1.85 44.58
CA ASP A 53 3.42 2.61 44.32
C ASP A 53 3.76 4.04 43.80
N LEU A 54 2.75 4.74 43.28
CA LEU A 54 2.56 6.22 43.19
C LEU A 54 3.53 7.11 42.37
N GLU A 55 3.01 7.62 41.24
CA GLU A 55 2.94 9.07 40.94
C GLU A 55 2.16 9.31 39.63
N GLU A 56 1.00 9.94 39.72
CA GLU A 56 0.24 10.61 38.65
C GLU A 56 0.93 11.97 38.41
N THR A 57 1.33 12.40 37.22
CA THR A 57 0.47 13.14 36.27
C THR A 57 1.27 13.59 35.03
N GLU A 58 2.31 12.85 34.63
CA GLU A 58 3.09 13.14 33.40
C GLU A 58 3.04 12.00 32.35
N LYS A 59 2.31 10.91 32.65
CA LYS A 59 2.35 9.62 31.92
C LYS A 59 1.64 9.60 30.55
N GLN A 60 1.01 10.67 30.08
CA GLN A 60 0.22 10.59 28.84
C GLN A 60 1.05 10.67 27.55
N LEU A 61 2.25 11.25 27.58
CA LEU A 61 3.15 11.28 26.42
C LEU A 61 4.13 10.09 26.44
N ASP A 62 4.64 9.74 27.62
CA ASP A 62 5.54 8.59 27.79
C ASP A 62 4.86 7.22 27.57
N ASN A 63 3.54 7.12 27.79
CA ASN A 63 2.79 5.89 27.53
C ASN A 63 2.77 5.54 26.04
N VAL A 64 2.85 6.52 25.14
CA VAL A 64 2.93 6.28 23.69
C VAL A 64 4.29 5.68 23.33
N GLU A 65 5.38 6.15 23.91
CA GLU A 65 6.72 5.58 23.69
C GLU A 65 6.90 4.20 24.34
N LYS A 66 6.34 3.99 25.55
CA LYS A 66 6.39 2.68 26.22
C LYS A 66 5.60 1.60 25.48
N ILE A 67 4.53 1.99 24.78
CA ILE A 67 3.71 1.15 23.89
C ILE A 67 4.53 0.56 22.73
N TYR A 68 5.60 1.23 22.27
CA TYR A 68 6.51 0.71 21.25
C TYR A 68 7.58 -0.24 21.82
N SER A 69 7.71 -0.36 23.15
CA SER A 69 8.79 -1.12 23.79
C SER A 69 8.44 -2.54 24.22
N ASP A 70 7.18 -2.95 24.08
CA ASP A 70 6.81 -4.37 24.15
C ASP A 70 7.38 -5.05 22.89
N LYS A 71 8.68 -5.37 22.96
CA LYS A 71 9.33 -6.34 22.09
C LYS A 71 8.64 -7.67 22.36
N GLU A 72 7.51 -7.88 21.68
CA GLU A 72 7.06 -9.24 21.43
C GLU A 72 8.23 -9.97 20.78
N ASP A 73 8.59 -11.09 21.40
CA ASP A 73 9.66 -11.99 21.00
C ASP A 73 9.54 -12.25 19.49
N CYS A 74 10.36 -11.54 18.70
CA CYS A 74 10.42 -11.82 17.28
C CYS A 74 11.03 -13.21 17.17
N ASP A 75 10.23 -14.17 16.72
CA ASP A 75 10.68 -15.53 16.44
C ASP A 75 11.99 -15.43 15.65
N SER A 76 13.12 -15.75 16.30
CA SER A 76 14.50 -15.45 15.87
C SER A 76 14.94 -16.16 14.58
N ARG A 77 13.99 -16.75 13.86
CA ARG A 77 14.15 -17.52 12.63
C ARG A 77 14.30 -16.65 11.39
N TYR A 78 14.09 -15.33 11.47
CA TYR A 78 14.22 -14.42 10.34
C TYR A 78 15.45 -13.51 10.48
N PRO A 79 16.27 -13.36 9.42
CA PRO A 79 17.39 -12.42 9.44
C PRO A 79 16.87 -11.00 9.67
N GLN A 80 17.57 -10.20 10.50
CA GLN A 80 17.25 -8.78 10.64
C GLN A 80 17.50 -8.07 9.31
N ILE A 81 16.43 -7.64 8.64
CA ILE A 81 16.48 -6.91 7.37
C ILE A 81 16.62 -5.42 7.67
N GLU A 82 17.74 -4.81 7.30
CA GLU A 82 17.91 -3.36 7.37
C GLU A 82 17.13 -2.69 6.21
N ARG A 83 16.09 -1.92 6.56
CA ARG A 83 15.24 -1.24 5.57
C ARG A 83 15.78 0.17 5.26
N ARG A 84 15.69 0.58 4.00
CA ARG A 84 16.11 1.93 3.55
C ARG A 84 15.35 3.02 4.32
N LYS A 85 16.05 4.09 4.69
CA LYS A 85 15.48 5.25 5.42
C LYS A 85 15.30 6.50 4.56
N LYS A 86 15.84 6.50 3.33
CA LYS A 86 15.78 7.63 2.39
C LYS A 86 15.73 7.09 0.96
N LEU A 87 15.07 7.85 0.08
CA LEU A 87 15.21 7.68 -1.37
C LEU A 87 16.48 8.37 -1.87
N PRO A 88 17.01 7.95 -3.04
CA PRO A 88 18.01 8.74 -3.76
C PRO A 88 17.50 10.16 -4.03
N ASP A 89 18.41 11.13 -4.12
CA ASP A 89 18.04 12.49 -4.47
C ASP A 89 17.48 12.53 -5.91
N PRO A 90 16.40 13.30 -6.17
CA PRO A 90 15.77 13.34 -7.47
C PRO A 90 16.75 13.86 -8.53
N VAL A 91 16.84 13.14 -9.65
CA VAL A 91 17.75 13.50 -10.76
C VAL A 91 17.25 14.73 -11.52
N GLU A 92 15.94 14.92 -11.59
CA GLU A 92 15.30 16.05 -12.26
C GLU A 92 14.72 17.04 -11.24
N GLU A 93 14.99 18.34 -11.44
CA GLU A 93 14.24 19.38 -10.75
C GLU A 93 12.78 19.33 -11.19
N VAL A 94 11.85 19.27 -10.23
CA VAL A 94 10.41 19.27 -10.51
C VAL A 94 10.07 20.57 -11.24
N LYS A 95 9.85 20.47 -12.56
CA LYS A 95 9.40 21.61 -13.36
C LYS A 95 8.05 22.06 -12.80
N GLY A 96 7.93 23.33 -12.45
CA GLY A 96 6.73 23.96 -11.88
C GLY A 96 5.56 24.08 -12.86
N VAL A 97 5.22 22.99 -13.54
CA VAL A 97 4.07 22.93 -14.43
C VAL A 97 2.81 22.90 -13.57
N SER A 98 1.86 23.79 -13.85
CA SER A 98 0.64 23.89 -13.07
C SER A 98 -0.26 22.68 -13.30
N LEU A 99 -0.61 21.93 -12.25
CA LEU A 99 -1.62 20.87 -12.34
C LEU A 99 -2.93 21.40 -12.95
N TRP A 100 -3.29 22.64 -12.61
CA TRP A 100 -4.47 23.33 -13.11
C TRP A 100 -4.53 23.40 -14.63
N SER A 101 -3.43 23.75 -15.29
CA SER A 101 -3.42 23.91 -16.75
C SER A 101 -3.68 22.60 -17.48
N MET A 102 -3.43 21.46 -16.84
CA MET A 102 -3.65 20.12 -17.41
C MET A 102 -5.05 19.57 -17.12
N ILE A 103 -5.63 19.91 -15.97
CA ILE A 103 -6.93 19.36 -15.56
C ILE A 103 -8.12 20.28 -15.87
N LYS A 104 -7.90 21.57 -16.18
CA LYS A 104 -8.99 22.55 -16.41
C LYS A 104 -10.00 22.14 -17.49
N ASP A 105 -9.58 21.38 -18.51
CA ASP A 105 -10.46 20.95 -19.61
C ASP A 105 -11.19 19.61 -19.30
N ASN A 106 -10.95 19.07 -18.10
CA ASN A 106 -11.49 17.81 -17.60
C ASN A 106 -12.48 17.98 -16.44
N VAL A 107 -13.00 19.20 -16.22
CA VAL A 107 -14.04 19.46 -15.21
C VAL A 107 -15.25 18.54 -15.43
N GLY A 108 -15.68 17.87 -14.37
CA GLY A 108 -16.80 16.93 -14.38
C GLY A 108 -16.48 15.53 -14.92
N LYS A 109 -15.27 15.28 -15.42
CA LYS A 109 -14.84 13.97 -15.93
C LYS A 109 -14.15 13.15 -14.84
N ASP A 110 -14.04 11.85 -15.10
CA ASP A 110 -13.21 10.93 -14.32
C ASP A 110 -11.73 11.14 -14.66
N LEU A 111 -10.94 11.57 -13.67
CA LEU A 111 -9.52 11.88 -13.84
C LEU A 111 -8.65 10.63 -14.01
N THR A 112 -9.16 9.43 -13.75
CA THR A 112 -8.41 8.19 -14.01
C THR A 112 -8.02 8.03 -15.49
N ARG A 113 -8.81 8.64 -16.39
CA ARG A 113 -8.59 8.62 -17.85
C ARG A 113 -7.71 9.76 -18.37
N VAL A 114 -7.38 10.73 -17.51
CA VAL A 114 -6.53 11.86 -17.88
C VAL A 114 -5.08 11.44 -17.70
N CYS A 115 -4.31 11.50 -18.79
CA CYS A 115 -2.87 11.24 -18.75
C CYS A 115 -2.18 12.46 -18.13
N LEU A 116 -1.77 12.34 -16.87
CA LEU A 116 -0.92 13.33 -16.20
C LEU A 116 0.55 12.97 -16.47
N PRO A 117 1.43 13.97 -16.65
CA PRO A 117 2.87 13.74 -16.65
C PRO A 117 3.34 13.08 -15.35
N VAL A 118 4.42 12.32 -15.46
CA VAL A 118 5.04 11.59 -14.34
C VAL A 118 5.38 12.47 -13.13
N TYR A 119 5.59 13.77 -13.31
CA TYR A 119 5.85 14.71 -12.21
C TYR A 119 4.68 14.86 -11.22
N PHE A 120 3.47 14.46 -11.60
CA PHE A 120 2.31 14.40 -10.69
C PHE A 120 2.11 13.00 -10.09
N ASN A 121 3.03 12.09 -10.35
CA ASN A 121 3.06 10.79 -9.71
C ASN A 121 4.02 10.77 -8.52
N GLU A 122 3.59 10.10 -7.47
CA GLU A 122 4.51 9.66 -6.42
C GLU A 122 5.17 8.34 -6.83
N PRO A 123 6.40 8.04 -6.38
CA PRO A 123 7.18 6.87 -6.81
C PRO A 123 6.70 5.57 -6.14
N ILE A 124 5.38 5.36 -6.10
CA ILE A 124 4.73 4.14 -5.64
C ILE A 124 3.53 3.79 -6.53
N SER A 125 3.19 2.51 -6.63
CA SER A 125 1.97 2.08 -7.32
C SER A 125 0.77 2.06 -6.38
N SER A 126 -0.45 2.01 -6.93
CA SER A 126 -1.66 1.86 -6.10
C SER A 126 -1.67 0.54 -5.30
N LEU A 127 -0.92 -0.48 -5.74
CA LEU A 127 -0.74 -1.74 -4.99
C LEU A 127 0.06 -1.52 -3.71
N GLN A 128 1.12 -0.71 -3.79
CA GLN A 128 1.94 -0.31 -2.64
C GLN A 128 1.16 0.64 -1.73
N LYS A 129 0.38 1.56 -2.30
CA LYS A 129 -0.50 2.46 -1.52
C LYS A 129 -1.49 1.66 -0.66
N CYS A 130 -1.97 0.52 -1.15
CA CYS A 130 -2.84 -0.38 -0.37
C CYS A 130 -2.14 -0.98 0.85
N PHE A 131 -0.84 -1.26 0.76
CA PHE A 131 -0.07 -1.81 1.89
C PHE A 131 0.14 -0.79 3.01
N GLU A 132 0.10 0.51 2.70
CA GLU A 132 0.24 1.56 3.72
C GLU A 132 -0.87 1.53 4.77
N ASP A 133 -2.04 0.96 4.45
CA ASP A 133 -3.12 0.73 5.43
C ASP A 133 -2.67 -0.14 6.62
N LEU A 134 -1.62 -0.93 6.42
CA LEU A 134 -1.05 -1.84 7.42
C LEU A 134 0.14 -1.21 8.18
N GLU A 135 0.39 0.09 8.04
CA GLU A 135 1.44 0.79 8.79
C GLU A 135 1.31 0.54 10.31
N TYR A 136 0.07 0.63 10.80
CA TYR A 136 -0.32 0.46 12.20
C TYR A 136 -0.94 -0.92 12.48
N SER A 137 -0.48 -1.98 11.79
CA SER A 137 -1.00 -3.35 11.94
C SER A 137 -0.95 -3.89 13.38
N TYR A 138 -0.05 -3.39 14.23
CA TYR A 138 0.04 -3.77 15.65
C TYR A 138 -1.27 -3.51 16.43
N LEU A 139 -2.13 -2.62 15.96
CA LEU A 139 -3.47 -2.39 16.54
C LEU A 139 -4.33 -3.65 16.42
N LEU A 140 -4.18 -4.42 15.33
CA LEU A 140 -4.89 -5.69 15.13
C LEU A 140 -4.33 -6.78 16.04
N ASP A 141 -3.02 -6.81 16.27
CA ASP A 141 -2.40 -7.73 17.24
C ASP A 141 -2.96 -7.46 18.66
N ARG A 142 -3.12 -6.18 19.03
CA ARG A 142 -3.76 -5.78 20.30
C ARG A 142 -5.22 -6.16 20.34
N ALA A 143 -5.96 -5.91 19.26
CA ALA A 143 -7.37 -6.29 19.17
C ALA A 143 -7.54 -7.80 19.38
N TYR A 144 -6.67 -8.61 18.77
CA TYR A 144 -6.68 -10.06 18.93
C TYR A 144 -6.41 -10.50 20.38
N LYS A 145 -5.44 -9.88 21.05
CA LYS A 145 -5.19 -10.13 22.49
C LYS A 145 -6.41 -9.82 23.36
N TYR A 146 -7.01 -8.64 23.19
CA TYR A 146 -8.20 -8.27 23.94
C TYR A 146 -9.39 -9.21 23.66
N GLY A 147 -9.53 -9.69 22.42
CA GLY A 147 -10.50 -10.73 22.07
C GLY A 147 -10.29 -12.01 22.88
N LYS A 148 -9.04 -12.51 22.97
CA LYS A 148 -8.70 -13.69 23.77
C LYS A 148 -8.96 -13.52 25.26
N GLU A 149 -8.81 -12.31 25.78
CA GLU A 149 -9.11 -11.97 27.18
C GLU A 149 -10.61 -11.78 27.45
N GLY A 150 -11.46 -11.85 26.41
CA GLY A 150 -12.90 -11.62 26.51
C GLY A 150 -13.30 -10.14 26.59
N ASN A 151 -12.39 -9.22 26.28
CA ASN A 151 -12.64 -7.78 26.29
C ASN A 151 -13.05 -7.26 24.90
N SER A 152 -14.30 -7.51 24.53
CA SER A 152 -14.86 -7.12 23.23
C SER A 152 -14.84 -5.61 22.99
N LEU A 153 -14.99 -4.80 24.03
CA LEU A 153 -14.95 -3.34 23.91
C LEU A 153 -13.56 -2.84 23.50
N GLN A 154 -12.50 -3.31 24.15
CA GLN A 154 -11.13 -2.93 23.77
C GLN A 154 -10.77 -3.47 22.39
N ARG A 155 -11.26 -4.66 22.01
CA ARG A 155 -11.10 -5.20 20.66
C ARG A 155 -11.67 -4.27 19.60
N ILE A 156 -12.96 -3.91 19.68
CA ILE A 156 -13.59 -3.05 18.67
C ILE A 156 -12.95 -1.65 18.63
N LEU A 157 -12.52 -1.10 19.77
CA LEU A 157 -11.83 0.19 19.81
C LEU A 157 -10.50 0.13 19.04
N ASN A 158 -9.73 -0.95 19.16
CA ASN A 158 -8.49 -1.13 18.40
C ASN A 158 -8.75 -1.36 16.90
N VAL A 159 -9.79 -2.11 16.54
CA VAL A 159 -10.21 -2.28 15.13
C VAL A 159 -10.64 -0.94 14.53
N ALA A 160 -11.40 -0.13 15.26
CA ALA A 160 -11.80 1.21 14.82
C ALA A 160 -10.60 2.15 14.68
N ALA A 161 -9.66 2.12 15.63
CA ALA A 161 -8.41 2.87 15.54
C ALA A 161 -7.59 2.47 14.31
N PHE A 162 -7.52 1.18 14.00
CA PHE A 162 -6.88 0.65 12.79
C PHE A 162 -7.58 1.14 11.51
N ALA A 163 -8.91 1.10 11.47
CA ALA A 163 -9.66 1.56 10.30
C ALA A 163 -9.42 3.06 10.00
N VAL A 164 -9.26 3.89 11.04
CA VAL A 164 -8.98 5.33 10.92
C VAL A 164 -7.51 5.61 10.59
N SER A 165 -6.57 4.81 11.11
CA SER A 165 -5.13 5.05 10.91
C SER A 165 -4.70 4.95 9.45
N GLY A 166 -5.40 4.20 8.61
CA GLY A 166 -5.14 4.12 7.17
C GLY A 166 -5.23 5.46 6.41
N TYR A 167 -5.87 6.49 6.98
CA TYR A 167 -5.89 7.83 6.37
C TYR A 167 -4.70 8.70 6.78
N ALA A 168 -3.95 8.33 7.83
CA ALA A 168 -2.83 9.12 8.35
C ALA A 168 -1.74 9.36 7.29
N SER A 169 -1.48 8.37 6.43
CA SER A 169 -0.47 8.45 5.38
C SER A 169 -0.87 9.35 4.19
N SER A 170 -2.07 9.93 4.18
CA SER A 170 -2.56 10.77 3.08
C SER A 170 -2.21 12.25 3.24
N GLU A 171 -1.85 12.69 4.45
CA GLU A 171 -1.46 14.07 4.70
C GLU A 171 -0.18 14.43 3.92
N GLY A 172 -0.18 15.61 3.28
CA GLY A 172 0.96 16.11 2.51
C GLY A 172 1.26 15.41 1.18
N ARG A 173 0.47 14.40 0.77
CA ARG A 173 0.69 13.64 -0.48
C ARG A 173 -0.35 13.99 -1.53
N HIS A 174 -0.02 14.99 -2.33
CA HIS A 174 -0.89 15.51 -3.40
C HIS A 174 -0.70 14.83 -4.76
N CYS A 175 0.30 13.95 -4.88
CA CYS A 175 0.61 13.24 -6.11
C CYS A 175 -0.16 11.92 -6.18
N LYS A 176 -0.48 11.48 -7.41
CA LYS A 176 -1.22 10.24 -7.66
C LYS A 176 -0.26 9.04 -7.66
N PRO A 177 -0.58 7.90 -7.03
CA PRO A 177 0.22 6.70 -7.23
C PRO A 177 0.14 6.23 -8.69
N PHE A 178 1.15 5.49 -9.15
CA PHE A 178 1.11 4.86 -10.46
C PHE A 178 -0.08 3.90 -10.56
N ASN A 179 -0.80 3.99 -11.67
CA ASN A 179 -1.84 3.01 -11.98
C ASN A 179 -1.15 1.70 -12.40
N PRO A 180 -1.31 0.60 -11.66
CA PRO A 180 -0.62 -0.65 -11.96
C PRO A 180 -1.03 -1.20 -13.34
N LEU A 181 -0.19 -2.05 -13.92
CA LEU A 181 -0.59 -2.86 -15.09
C LEU A 181 -1.59 -3.93 -14.67
N LEU A 182 -2.42 -4.40 -15.61
CA LEU A 182 -3.32 -5.53 -15.34
C LEU A 182 -2.47 -6.78 -15.04
N GLY A 183 -2.74 -7.45 -13.92
CA GLY A 183 -1.95 -8.57 -13.43
C GLY A 183 -0.62 -8.17 -12.77
N GLU A 184 -0.34 -6.87 -12.59
CA GLU A 184 0.77 -6.44 -11.74
C GLU A 184 0.49 -6.86 -10.30
N THR A 185 1.54 -7.35 -9.62
CA THR A 185 1.49 -7.82 -8.24
C THR A 185 2.45 -7.03 -7.36
N TYR A 186 2.12 -6.92 -6.07
CA TYR A 186 3.03 -6.41 -5.05
C TYR A 186 2.96 -7.30 -3.82
N GLU A 187 4.12 -7.64 -3.27
CA GLU A 187 4.25 -8.38 -2.03
C GLU A 187 5.07 -7.60 -1.01
N ALA A 188 4.75 -7.77 0.25
CA ALA A 188 5.47 -7.19 1.36
C ALA A 188 5.52 -8.17 2.52
N ASP A 189 6.71 -8.68 2.81
CA ASP A 189 6.98 -9.50 3.98
C ASP A 189 7.66 -8.65 5.07
N TYR A 190 7.00 -8.55 6.22
CA TYR A 190 7.47 -7.85 7.41
C TYR A 190 7.42 -8.81 8.61
N PRO A 191 8.39 -9.74 8.72
CA PRO A 191 8.46 -10.67 9.85
C PRO A 191 8.57 -9.94 11.19
N ASP A 192 9.21 -8.76 11.19
CA ASP A 192 9.33 -7.87 12.35
C ASP A 192 7.96 -7.37 12.87
N LYS A 193 7.00 -7.18 11.96
CA LYS A 193 5.61 -6.84 12.29
C LYS A 193 4.69 -8.05 12.34
N GLY A 194 5.18 -9.24 11.97
CA GLY A 194 4.36 -10.45 11.80
C GLY A 194 3.33 -10.33 10.67
N VAL A 195 3.64 -9.58 9.61
CA VAL A 195 2.72 -9.29 8.51
C VAL A 195 3.25 -9.82 7.20
N ARG A 196 2.42 -10.57 6.48
CA ARG A 196 2.64 -10.97 5.08
C ARG A 196 1.51 -10.45 4.21
N PHE A 197 1.85 -9.59 3.25
CA PHE A 197 0.89 -8.92 2.39
C PHE A 197 1.11 -9.28 0.92
N PHE A 198 0.00 -9.40 0.19
CA PHE A 198 -0.04 -9.56 -1.25
C PHE A 198 -1.15 -8.71 -1.84
N SER A 199 -0.90 -8.08 -2.99
CA SER A 199 -1.94 -7.43 -3.78
C SER A 199 -1.73 -7.61 -5.28
N GLU A 200 -2.83 -7.59 -6.01
CA GLU A 200 -2.86 -7.73 -7.46
C GLU A 200 -3.88 -6.76 -8.07
N LYS A 201 -3.54 -6.20 -9.22
CA LYS A 201 -4.54 -5.53 -10.05
C LYS A 201 -5.31 -6.55 -10.89
N VAL A 202 -6.50 -6.90 -10.40
CA VAL A 202 -7.38 -7.93 -10.98
C VAL A 202 -8.29 -7.41 -12.09
N SER A 203 -8.46 -6.09 -12.23
CA SER A 203 -9.20 -5.49 -13.34
C SER A 203 -8.65 -4.12 -13.73
N HIS A 204 -8.77 -3.80 -15.01
CA HIS A 204 -8.37 -2.51 -15.56
C HIS A 204 -9.57 -1.57 -15.77
N HIS A 205 -10.73 -2.11 -16.15
CA HIS A 205 -11.95 -1.35 -16.44
C HIS A 205 -13.20 -2.05 -15.88
N PRO A 206 -13.66 -1.68 -14.66
CA PRO A 206 -13.09 -0.66 -13.76
C PRO A 206 -11.74 -1.08 -13.17
N THR A 207 -10.94 -0.13 -12.71
CA THR A 207 -9.68 -0.46 -12.01
C THR A 207 -10.00 -1.07 -10.65
N LEU A 208 -9.62 -2.33 -10.47
CA LEU A 208 -9.82 -3.08 -9.21
C LEU A 208 -8.48 -3.62 -8.74
N ILE A 209 -8.20 -3.38 -7.47
CA ILE A 209 -7.05 -3.94 -6.76
C ILE A 209 -7.61 -4.86 -5.68
N ALA A 210 -7.18 -6.10 -5.69
CA ALA A 210 -7.43 -7.04 -4.60
C ALA A 210 -6.20 -7.10 -3.70
N CYS A 211 -6.40 -7.16 -2.39
CA CYS A 211 -5.34 -7.37 -1.43
C CYS A 211 -5.69 -8.45 -0.41
N HIS A 212 -4.67 -9.10 0.09
CA HIS A 212 -4.75 -10.09 1.16
C HIS A 212 -3.54 -9.94 2.08
N CYS A 213 -3.78 -10.04 3.37
CA CYS A 213 -2.79 -9.88 4.41
C CYS A 213 -3.02 -10.91 5.50
N GLU A 214 -1.96 -11.59 5.89
CA GLU A 214 -1.94 -12.49 7.04
C GLU A 214 -1.12 -11.84 8.15
N GLY A 215 -1.69 -11.83 9.36
CA GLY A 215 -1.07 -11.33 10.58
C GLY A 215 -1.03 -12.38 11.69
N LYS A 216 -0.75 -11.94 12.93
CA LYS A 216 -0.70 -12.81 14.10
C LYS A 216 -2.10 -13.12 14.62
N GLY A 217 -2.73 -14.11 14.01
CA GLY A 217 -4.07 -14.60 14.39
C GLY A 217 -5.23 -13.75 13.89
N TRP A 218 -4.95 -12.99 12.83
CA TRP A 218 -5.93 -12.25 12.05
C TRP A 218 -5.56 -12.28 10.58
N LYS A 219 -6.57 -12.15 9.73
CA LYS A 219 -6.47 -12.05 8.28
C LYS A 219 -7.25 -10.82 7.83
N PHE A 220 -6.66 -10.07 6.92
CA PHE A 220 -7.26 -8.87 6.37
C PHE A 220 -7.27 -8.98 4.85
N TRP A 221 -8.40 -8.70 4.22
CA TRP A 221 -8.50 -8.67 2.77
C TRP A 221 -9.57 -7.68 2.33
N GLY A 222 -9.47 -7.29 1.07
CA GLY A 222 -10.47 -6.46 0.45
C GLY A 222 -10.16 -6.25 -1.01
N ASP A 223 -11.19 -5.81 -1.73
CA ASP A 223 -11.04 -5.20 -3.03
C ASP A 223 -11.26 -3.69 -2.89
N SER A 224 -10.48 -2.92 -3.65
CA SER A 224 -10.61 -1.47 -3.70
C SER A 224 -10.65 -0.98 -5.14
N ASN A 225 -11.63 -0.12 -5.40
CA ASN A 225 -11.78 0.69 -6.59
C ASN A 225 -11.77 2.16 -6.16
N LEU A 226 -10.99 3.01 -6.82
CA LEU A 226 -10.98 4.44 -6.54
C LEU A 226 -11.73 5.20 -7.63
N ARG A 227 -12.93 5.68 -7.31
CA ARG A 227 -13.66 6.57 -8.22
C ARG A 227 -13.20 8.00 -8.01
N THR A 228 -12.83 8.68 -9.09
CA THR A 228 -12.37 10.06 -9.02
C THR A 228 -13.34 10.98 -9.74
N LYS A 229 -13.64 12.14 -9.15
CA LYS A 229 -14.45 13.19 -9.77
C LYS A 229 -13.80 14.55 -9.58
N PHE A 230 -13.62 15.28 -10.67
CA PHE A 230 -13.10 16.64 -10.61
C PHE A 230 -14.21 17.67 -10.63
N TRP A 231 -14.37 18.42 -9.55
CA TRP A 231 -15.40 19.45 -9.36
C TRP A 231 -14.93 20.86 -9.76
N GLY A 232 -13.85 20.95 -10.53
CA GLY A 232 -13.28 22.23 -10.95
C GLY A 232 -12.44 22.90 -9.88
N ARG A 233 -12.73 22.84 -8.59
CA ARG A 233 -11.81 23.36 -7.54
C ARG A 233 -11.21 22.28 -6.65
N SER A 234 -11.89 21.14 -6.57
CA SER A 234 -11.50 20.00 -5.75
C SER A 234 -11.57 18.72 -6.56
N ILE A 235 -10.76 17.75 -6.17
CA ILE A 235 -10.83 16.39 -6.66
C ILE A 235 -11.44 15.56 -5.54
N GLN A 236 -12.59 14.95 -5.81
CA GLN A 236 -13.20 13.98 -4.92
C GLN A 236 -12.66 12.60 -5.25
N LEU A 237 -12.21 11.90 -4.21
CA LEU A 237 -11.71 10.54 -4.24
C LEU A 237 -12.66 9.68 -3.41
N ASP A 238 -13.44 8.83 -4.07
CA ASP A 238 -14.39 7.93 -3.44
C ASP A 238 -13.82 6.50 -3.52
N PRO A 239 -13.15 5.99 -2.47
CA PRO A 239 -12.82 4.59 -2.39
C PRO A 239 -14.12 3.77 -2.32
N VAL A 240 -14.19 2.71 -3.11
CA VAL A 240 -15.30 1.78 -3.18
C VAL A 240 -14.75 0.39 -2.97
N GLY A 241 -15.26 -0.30 -1.96
CA GLY A 241 -14.75 -1.58 -1.55
C GLY A 241 -15.12 -1.84 -0.10
N VAL A 242 -15.19 -3.12 0.26
CA VAL A 242 -15.38 -3.54 1.65
C VAL A 242 -14.08 -4.17 2.11
N LEU A 243 -13.53 -3.60 3.18
CA LEU A 243 -12.41 -4.20 3.88
C LEU A 243 -12.97 -5.20 4.89
N THR A 244 -12.39 -6.40 4.91
CA THR A 244 -12.78 -7.49 5.81
C THR A 244 -11.60 -7.88 6.67
N LEU A 245 -11.84 -7.98 7.96
CA LEU A 245 -10.92 -8.46 8.96
C LEU A 245 -11.55 -9.67 9.66
N GLU A 246 -10.86 -10.80 9.64
CA GLU A 246 -11.25 -12.02 10.36
C GLU A 246 -10.17 -12.36 11.38
N PHE A 247 -10.58 -12.71 12.58
CA PHE A 247 -9.70 -13.25 13.61
C PHE A 247 -9.85 -14.76 13.73
N ASP A 248 -8.87 -15.47 14.29
CA ASP A 248 -8.89 -16.94 14.40
C ASP A 248 -10.07 -17.51 15.22
N ASP A 249 -10.66 -16.69 16.09
CA ASP A 249 -11.85 -17.06 16.85
C ASP A 249 -13.16 -16.98 16.04
N GLY A 250 -13.06 -16.59 14.76
CA GLY A 250 -14.15 -16.49 13.80
C GLY A 250 -14.91 -15.16 13.84
N GLU A 251 -14.50 -14.18 14.66
CA GLU A 251 -15.13 -12.87 14.64
C GLU A 251 -14.67 -12.07 13.42
N ILE A 252 -15.64 -11.52 12.68
CA ILE A 252 -15.42 -10.80 11.42
C ILE A 252 -15.88 -9.35 11.57
N PHE A 253 -15.03 -8.42 11.16
CA PHE A 253 -15.32 -6.99 11.06
C PHE A 253 -15.27 -6.56 9.61
N GLN A 254 -16.22 -5.73 9.20
CA GLN A 254 -16.29 -5.17 7.86
C GLN A 254 -16.56 -3.68 7.90
N TRP A 255 -15.86 -2.92 7.06
CA TRP A 255 -16.09 -1.50 6.89
C TRP A 255 -15.77 -1.04 5.46
N SER A 256 -16.36 0.08 5.06
CA SER A 256 -16.01 0.79 3.83
C SER A 256 -15.13 1.99 4.15
N LYS A 257 -14.23 2.33 3.21
CA LYS A 257 -13.47 3.58 3.25
C LYS A 257 -14.25 4.76 2.67
#